data_AF-A0A060BRM0-F1
#
_entry.id   AF-A0A060BRM0-F1
#
_cell.length_a   1.000
_cell.length_b   1.000
_cell.length_c   1.000
_cell.angle_alpha   90.00
_cell.angle_beta   90.00
_cell.angle_gamma   90.00
#
_symmetry.space_group_name_H-M   'P 1'
#
loop_
_entity.id
_entity.type
_entity.pdbx_description
1 polymer ?
#
loop_
_entity_poly.entity_id
_entity_poly.type
_entity_poly.pdbx_seq_one_letter_code
_entity_poly.pdbx_strand_id
1 'polypeptide(L)'
;MKILKPGLKIKEIGNLIQKYVNNNGFYVVREYCGHGIGKNLHEEPFIQHCYNNNNEILKPGMIITIEPIINSKSRYIRVMKNGWTVKTIDKGLSAQYENTILITKN
;
A
#
# COMPACT_ATOMS: atom_id res chain seq x y z
N MET A 1 -4.89 9.98 0.20
CA MET A 1 -4.20 10.80 1.21
C MET A 1 -5.14 11.59 2.14
N LYS A 2 -6.23 12.20 1.66
CA LYS A 2 -7.13 13.05 2.49
C LYS A 2 -7.69 12.42 3.78
N ILE A 3 -7.75 11.10 3.87
CA ILE A 3 -8.27 10.40 5.07
C ILE A 3 -7.23 10.25 6.19
N LEU A 4 -5.94 10.45 5.89
CA LEU A 4 -4.85 10.16 6.81
C LEU A 4 -4.80 11.24 7.89
N LYS A 5 -5.10 10.82 9.12
CA LYS A 5 -5.10 11.68 10.31
C LYS A 5 -4.93 10.82 11.56
N PRO A 6 -4.55 11.41 12.71
CA PRO A 6 -4.47 10.70 13.97
C PRO A 6 -5.75 9.90 14.29
N GLY A 7 -5.58 8.69 14.82
CA GLY A 7 -6.67 7.81 15.23
C GLY A 7 -7.29 6.97 14.10
N LEU A 8 -6.95 7.23 12.83
CA LEU A 8 -7.35 6.34 11.73
C LEU A 8 -6.70 4.96 11.91
N LYS A 9 -7.50 3.89 11.81
CA LYS A 9 -6.96 2.52 11.79
C LYS A 9 -6.25 2.24 10.46
N ILE A 10 -5.10 1.60 10.51
CA ILE A 10 -4.27 1.31 9.31
C ILE A 10 -5.06 0.52 8.26
N LYS A 11 -5.88 -0.47 8.66
CA LYS A 11 -6.72 -1.23 7.71
C LYS A 11 -7.65 -0.39 6.84
N GLU A 12 -8.07 0.79 7.29
CA GLU A 12 -8.98 1.65 6.52
C GLU A 12 -8.32 2.19 5.24
N ILE A 13 -6.99 2.30 5.22
CA ILE A 13 -6.22 2.65 4.03
C ILE A 13 -6.42 1.58 2.95
N GLY A 14 -6.16 0.32 3.31
CA GLY A 14 -6.33 -0.82 2.40
C GLY A 14 -7.78 -1.03 1.98
N ASN A 15 -8.73 -0.85 2.90
CA ASN A 15 -10.17 -0.91 2.60
C ASN A 15 -10.56 0.10 1.51
N LEU A 16 -10.12 1.36 1.67
CA LEU A 16 -10.45 2.42 0.73
C LEU A 16 -9.81 2.19 -0.65
N ILE A 17 -8.52 1.85 -0.69
CA ILE A 17 -7.80 1.60 -1.94
C ILE A 17 -8.40 0.42 -2.69
N GLN A 18 -8.56 -0.74 -2.03
CA GLN A 18 -9.11 -1.94 -2.66
C GLN A 18 -10.53 -1.72 -3.20
N LYS A 19 -11.39 -1.03 -2.44
CA LYS A 19 -12.75 -0.71 -2.88
C LYS A 19 -12.73 0.17 -4.14
N TYR A 20 -11.92 1.23 -4.14
CA TYR A 20 -11.79 2.12 -5.29
C TYR A 20 -11.27 1.38 -6.53
N VAL A 21 -10.19 0.60 -6.37
CA VAL A 21 -9.54 -0.14 -7.44
C VAL A 21 -10.47 -1.19 -8.06
N ASN A 22 -11.17 -1.98 -7.22
CA ASN A 22 -12.12 -2.98 -7.70
C ASN A 22 -13.29 -2.36 -8.47
N ASN A 23 -13.82 -1.23 -8.00
CA ASN A 23 -14.92 -0.53 -8.67
C ASN A 23 -14.54 0.00 -10.07
N ASN A 24 -13.25 0.10 -10.37
CA ASN A 24 -12.73 0.52 -11.67
C ASN A 24 -12.22 -0.67 -12.52
N GLY A 25 -12.45 -1.91 -12.10
CA GLY A 25 -12.03 -3.11 -12.86
C GLY A 25 -10.54 -3.45 -12.76
N PHE A 26 -9.84 -2.91 -11.77
CA PHE A 26 -8.41 -3.15 -11.53
C PHE A 26 -8.19 -4.02 -10.28
N TYR A 27 -6.93 -4.41 -10.05
CA TYR A 27 -6.57 -5.33 -8.97
C TYR A 27 -5.38 -4.82 -8.15
N VAL A 28 -5.49 -4.86 -6.83
CA VAL A 28 -4.40 -4.50 -5.91
C VAL A 28 -3.46 -5.69 -5.71
N VAL A 29 -2.15 -5.48 -5.89
CA VAL A 29 -1.09 -6.44 -5.51
C VAL A 29 -1.02 -6.57 -3.99
N ARG A 30 -0.84 -7.78 -3.46
CA ARG A 30 -0.96 -8.06 -2.01
C ARG A 30 0.35 -8.40 -1.33
N GLU A 31 1.35 -8.75 -2.13
CA GLU A 31 2.66 -9.22 -1.72
C GLU A 31 3.59 -8.06 -1.31
N TYR A 32 3.21 -6.82 -1.66
CA TYR A 32 3.94 -5.59 -1.32
C TYR A 32 3.01 -4.60 -0.61
N CYS A 33 3.57 -3.84 0.32
CA CYS A 33 2.87 -2.91 1.19
C CYS A 33 3.72 -1.65 1.38
N GLY A 34 3.08 -0.56 1.80
CA GLY A 34 3.82 0.57 2.34
C GLY A 34 4.42 0.24 3.71
N HIS A 35 5.18 1.19 4.24
CA HIS A 35 5.97 0.98 5.45
C HIS A 35 6.18 2.30 6.21
N GLY A 36 6.57 2.19 7.48
CA GLY A 36 7.21 3.29 8.18
C GLY A 36 8.57 3.61 7.55
N ILE A 37 8.97 4.87 7.56
CA ILE A 37 10.26 5.32 7.04
C ILE A 37 10.82 6.44 7.91
N GLY A 38 12.11 6.37 8.23
CA GLY A 38 12.76 7.36 9.07
C GLY A 38 14.22 7.01 9.32
N LYS A 39 14.50 6.38 10.46
CA LYS A 39 15.86 5.95 10.78
C LYS A 39 16.28 4.75 9.92
N ASN A 40 15.34 3.84 9.67
CA ASN A 40 15.52 2.76 8.72
C ASN A 40 14.74 3.06 7.43
N LEU A 41 15.22 2.49 6.32
CA LEU A 41 14.56 2.63 5.02
C LEU A 41 13.16 2.02 5.03
N HIS A 42 13.01 0.84 5.63
CA HIS A 42 11.73 0.17 5.86
C HIS A 42 11.62 -0.18 7.35
N GLU A 43 10.60 0.32 8.02
CA GLU A 43 10.28 0.02 9.43
C GLU A 43 8.76 -0.10 9.63
N GLU A 44 8.35 -0.50 10.84
CA GLU A 44 6.93 -0.52 11.18
C GLU A 44 6.34 0.91 11.21
N PRO A 45 5.05 1.08 10.90
CA PRO A 45 4.08 0.02 10.59
C PRO A 45 4.03 -0.38 9.11
N PHE A 46 3.67 -1.63 8.83
CA PHE A 46 3.39 -2.10 7.46
C PHE A 46 1.98 -1.71 7.01
N ILE A 47 1.88 -1.02 5.88
CA ILE A 47 0.63 -0.45 5.35
C ILE A 47 0.13 -1.28 4.17
N GLN A 48 -0.74 -2.25 4.43
CA GLN A 48 -1.36 -3.04 3.37
C GLN A 48 -2.37 -2.23 2.56
N HIS A 49 -2.25 -2.28 1.23
CA HIS A 49 -3.14 -1.58 0.29
C HIS A 49 -4.41 -2.37 -0.08
N CYS A 50 -4.51 -3.63 0.37
CA CYS A 50 -5.69 -4.47 0.23
C CYS A 50 -6.46 -4.60 1.55
N TYR A 51 -7.63 -5.24 1.52
CA TYR A 51 -8.37 -5.60 2.72
C TYR A 51 -7.49 -6.38 3.71
N ASN A 52 -7.53 -5.98 4.98
CA ASN A 52 -6.71 -6.55 6.03
C ASN A 52 -7.29 -6.31 7.43
N ASN A 53 -6.63 -6.89 8.45
CA ASN A 53 -7.08 -6.86 9.84
C ASN A 53 -6.18 -6.00 10.76
N ASN A 54 -5.30 -5.14 10.22
CA ASN A 54 -4.43 -4.29 11.04
C ASN A 54 -5.27 -3.21 11.76
N ASN A 55 -5.39 -3.34 13.08
CA ASN A 55 -6.15 -2.43 13.93
C ASN A 55 -5.29 -1.37 14.64
N GLU A 56 -3.99 -1.30 14.36
CA GLU A 56 -3.14 -0.19 14.82
C GLU A 56 -3.67 1.14 14.27
N ILE A 57 -3.40 2.21 15.01
CA ILE A 57 -3.85 3.56 14.67
C ILE A 57 -2.68 4.46 14.27
N LEU A 58 -2.91 5.35 13.33
CA LEU A 58 -1.98 6.42 13.01
C LEU A 58 -1.87 7.38 14.19
N LYS A 59 -0.63 7.75 14.55
CA LYS A 59 -0.31 8.69 15.63
C LYS A 59 0.48 9.86 15.07
N PRO A 60 0.33 11.08 15.64
CA PRO A 60 1.18 12.21 15.26
C PRO A 60 2.67 11.86 15.38
N GLY A 61 3.46 12.29 14.40
CA GLY A 61 4.91 12.02 14.33
C GLY A 61 5.28 10.74 13.58
N MET A 62 4.33 9.86 13.28
CA MET A 62 4.58 8.73 12.36
C MET A 62 4.87 9.25 10.96
N ILE A 63 5.87 8.67 10.30
CA ILE A 63 6.18 8.91 8.89
C ILE A 63 5.99 7.58 8.17
N ILE A 64 5.09 7.55 7.20
CA ILE A 64 4.70 6.32 6.47
C ILE A 64 4.69 6.55 4.97
N THR A 65 4.86 5.48 4.20
CA THR A 65 4.62 5.47 2.76
C THR A 65 3.21 4.96 2.45
N ILE A 66 2.64 5.49 1.37
CA ILE A 66 1.45 4.94 0.74
C ILE A 66 1.79 4.75 -0.74
N GLU A 67 1.94 3.50 -1.14
CA GLU A 67 2.59 3.09 -2.40
C GLU A 67 1.84 1.98 -3.15
N PRO A 68 0.53 2.11 -3.39
CA PRO A 68 -0.26 1.02 -3.98
C PRO A 68 0.22 0.63 -5.38
N ILE A 69 0.39 -0.68 -5.59
CA ILE A 69 0.69 -1.27 -6.89
C ILE A 69 -0.59 -1.88 -7.46
N ILE A 70 -1.02 -1.39 -8.62
CA ILE A 70 -2.30 -1.71 -9.25
C ILE A 70 -2.09 -2.39 -10.59
N ASN A 71 -2.70 -3.55 -10.76
CA ASN A 71 -2.65 -4.35 -11.98
C ASN A 71 -3.96 -4.26 -12.78
N SER A 72 -3.82 -4.37 -14.11
CA SER A 72 -4.95 -4.28 -15.07
C SER A 72 -5.76 -5.55 -15.28
N LYS A 73 -5.23 -6.74 -14.92
CA LYS A 73 -5.87 -8.02 -15.25
C LYS A 73 -6.10 -8.95 -14.06
N SER A 74 -5.10 -9.11 -13.19
CA SER A 74 -5.23 -9.87 -11.95
C SER A 74 -4.25 -9.34 -10.89
N ARG A 75 -4.49 -9.69 -9.62
CA ARG A 75 -3.60 -9.30 -8.52
C ARG A 75 -2.24 -10.02 -8.49
N TYR A 76 -2.08 -11.07 -9.29
CA TYR A 76 -1.00 -12.03 -9.12
C TYR A 76 0.29 -11.58 -9.79
N ILE A 77 1.38 -11.73 -9.05
CA ILE A 77 2.73 -11.36 -9.48
C ILE A 77 3.69 -12.54 -9.39
N ARG A 78 4.86 -12.39 -10.00
CA ARG A 78 5.99 -13.31 -9.87
C ARG A 78 7.30 -12.54 -9.80
N VAL A 79 8.21 -13.02 -8.96
CA VAL A 79 9.59 -12.55 -8.91
C VAL A 79 10.39 -13.24 -10.01
N MET A 80 11.17 -12.48 -10.76
CA MET A 80 11.99 -12.99 -11.86
C MET A 80 13.26 -13.67 -11.33
N LYS A 81 13.98 -14.38 -12.21
CA LYS A 81 15.19 -15.13 -11.85
C LYS A 81 16.30 -14.29 -11.19
N ASN A 82 16.29 -12.97 -11.37
CA ASN A 82 17.25 -12.07 -10.75
C ASN A 82 16.92 -11.77 -9.27
N GLY A 83 15.83 -12.29 -8.73
CA GLY A 83 15.43 -12.11 -7.32
C GLY A 83 14.79 -10.76 -6.99
N TRP A 84 14.69 -9.84 -7.95
CA TRP A 84 14.24 -8.46 -7.70
C TRP A 84 13.10 -8.00 -8.60
N THR A 85 13.21 -8.21 -9.91
CA THR A 85 12.20 -7.71 -10.83
C THR A 85 10.90 -8.45 -10.62
N VAL A 86 9.82 -7.71 -10.40
CA VAL A 86 8.47 -8.24 -10.24
C VAL A 86 7.68 -8.02 -11.53
N LYS A 87 6.98 -9.04 -11.99
CA LYS A 87 6.08 -8.94 -13.15
C LYS A 87 4.70 -9.51 -12.83
N THR A 88 3.67 -8.98 -13.48
CA THR A 88 2.35 -9.62 -13.53
C THR A 88 2.47 -11.01 -14.17
N ILE A 89 1.72 -11.99 -13.67
CA ILE A 89 1.75 -13.34 -14.25
C ILE A 89 1.05 -13.40 -15.62
N ASP A 90 0.07 -12.52 -15.83
CA ASP A 90 -0.80 -12.45 -17.00
C ASP A 90 -0.32 -11.46 -18.07
N LYS A 91 0.89 -10.89 -17.88
CA LYS A 91 1.51 -9.88 -18.74
C LYS A 91 0.67 -8.60 -18.89
N GLY A 92 -0.30 -8.37 -18.02
CA GLY A 92 -1.04 -7.10 -17.94
C GLY A 92 -0.15 -5.95 -17.48
N LEU A 93 -0.61 -4.73 -17.76
CA LEU A 93 0.00 -3.50 -17.27
C LEU A 93 -0.13 -3.41 -15.74
N SER A 94 0.87 -2.80 -15.12
CA SER A 94 0.90 -2.43 -13.72
C SER A 94 1.31 -0.97 -13.58
N ALA A 95 0.76 -0.27 -12.59
CA ALA A 95 1.10 1.10 -12.26
C ALA A 95 1.24 1.24 -10.75
N GLN A 96 2.15 2.10 -10.33
CA GLN A 96 2.37 2.44 -8.92
C GLN A 96 2.48 3.96 -8.79
N TYR A 97 2.06 4.47 -7.64
CA TYR A 97 2.33 5.83 -7.22
C TYR A 97 2.66 5.82 -5.72
N GLU A 98 3.61 6.63 -5.29
CA GLU A 98 4.08 6.67 -3.90
C GLU A 98 4.21 8.10 -3.39
N ASN A 99 3.85 8.32 -2.12
CA ASN A 99 4.28 9.47 -1.33
C ASN A 99 4.71 9.01 0.07
N THR A 100 5.72 9.70 0.63
CA THR A 100 6.05 9.68 2.06
C THR A 100 5.25 10.76 2.80
N ILE A 101 4.65 10.41 3.93
CA ILE A 101 3.66 11.23 4.62
C ILE A 101 3.97 11.27 6.11
N LEU A 102 4.19 12.48 6.64
CA LEU A 102 4.21 12.75 8.08
C LEU A 102 2.78 12.93 8.60
N ILE A 103 2.39 12.16 9.60
CA ILE A 103 1.12 12.33 10.30
C ILE A 103 1.25 13.49 11.30
N THR A 104 0.51 14.56 11.04
CA THR A 104 0.43 15.75 11.91
C THR A 104 -0.64 15.62 12.98
N LYS A 105 -0.75 16.61 13.88
CA LYS A 105 -1.75 16.60 14.96
C LYS A 105 -3.20 16.78 14.47
N ASN A 106 -3.39 17.32 13.27
CA ASN A 106 -4.68 17.61 12.64
C ASN A 106 -4.75 16.93 11.28
#